data_AF-A0A1Y6ELZ8-F1
#
_entry.id   AF-A0A1Y6ELZ8-F1
#
_cell.length_a   1.000
_cell.length_b   1.000
_cell.length_c   1.000
_cell.angle_alpha   90.00
_cell.angle_beta   90.00
_cell.angle_gamma   90.00
#
_symmetry.space_group_name_H-M   'P 1'
#
loop_
_entity.id
_entity.type
_entity.pdbx_description
1 polymer ?
#
loop_
_entity_poly.entity_id
_entity_poly.type
_entity_poly.pdbx_seq_one_letter_code
_entity_poly.pdbx_strand_id
1 'polypeptide(L)'
;MAGSLNKVMLIGNLGADPEIRSFQNGGKVANLRVATTETWKDRNTGERQERTEWHSVAIFSEGLVNVVERYLKKGSKVYIEGKLQTRKWQDQSGNDRYSTEVVLRGFDGTLTMLDGAGGGGGGGGQGGGGWNQGGGGSGGGGGGNWRDGGSGGGSGGGQGGGSNYDDLDDDIPF
;
A
#
# COMPACT_ATOMS: atom_id res chain seq x y z
N MET A 1 19.05 -30.47 16.78
CA MET A 1 18.82 -29.52 15.68
C MET A 1 17.37 -29.08 15.71
N ALA A 2 17.09 -27.79 15.81
CA ALA A 2 15.74 -27.26 15.57
C ALA A 2 15.66 -26.93 14.07
N GLY A 3 14.96 -27.77 13.30
CA GLY A 3 15.01 -27.78 11.83
C GLY A 3 13.70 -27.41 11.14
N SER A 4 12.85 -26.57 11.76
CA SER A 4 11.62 -26.10 11.14
C SER A 4 11.58 -24.58 11.01
N LEU A 5 10.98 -24.11 9.92
CA LEU A 5 10.71 -22.69 9.67
C LEU A 5 9.20 -22.46 9.71
N ASN A 6 8.79 -21.52 10.54
CA ASN A 6 7.44 -20.97 10.52
C ASN A 6 7.59 -19.46 10.31
N LYS A 7 7.22 -19.00 9.11
CA LYS A 7 7.25 -17.60 8.71
C LYS A 7 6.04 -17.31 7.83
N VAL A 8 5.36 -16.20 8.11
CA VAL A 8 4.30 -15.62 7.30
C VAL A 8 4.73 -14.23 6.90
N MET A 9 4.58 -13.89 5.62
CA MET A 9 4.79 -12.54 5.11
C MET A 9 3.52 -12.10 4.40
N LEU A 10 2.99 -10.95 4.77
CA LEU A 10 1.79 -10.37 4.18
C LEU A 10 2.05 -8.93 3.77
N ILE A 11 1.52 -8.55 2.61
CA ILE A 11 1.30 -7.15 2.26
C ILE A 11 -0.20 -6.99 2.01
N GLY A 12 -0.83 -6.12 2.77
CA GLY A 12 -2.28 -5.95 2.70
C GLY A 12 -2.73 -4.64 3.33
N ASN A 13 -4.04 -4.46 3.37
CA ASN A 13 -4.68 -3.29 3.93
C ASN A 13 -5.51 -3.65 5.16
N LEU A 14 -5.51 -2.78 6.18
CA LEU A 14 -6.36 -2.94 7.35
C LEU A 14 -7.84 -2.80 6.97
N GLY A 15 -8.67 -3.79 7.29
CA GLY A 15 -10.12 -3.73 7.04
C GLY A 15 -10.91 -2.91 8.07
N ALA A 16 -10.32 -2.71 9.24
CA ALA A 16 -10.87 -1.94 10.36
C ALA A 16 -9.73 -1.23 11.11
N ASP A 17 -10.08 -0.29 11.98
CA ASP A 17 -9.11 0.32 12.88
C ASP A 17 -8.48 -0.74 13.81
N PRO A 18 -7.21 -0.58 14.20
CA PRO A 18 -6.56 -1.50 15.14
C PRO A 18 -7.30 -1.59 16.47
N GLU A 19 -7.50 -2.81 16.97
CA GLU A 19 -8.02 -3.03 18.33
C GLU A 19 -6.86 -3.20 19.30
N ILE A 20 -6.71 -2.27 20.25
CA ILE A 20 -5.67 -2.33 21.28
C ILE A 20 -6.28 -2.78 22.60
N ARG A 21 -5.73 -3.84 23.19
CA ARG A 21 -6.13 -4.31 24.52
C ARG A 21 -4.94 -4.30 25.47
N SER A 22 -5.18 -3.79 26.67
CA SER A 22 -4.18 -3.78 27.75
C SER A 22 -4.49 -4.92 28.73
N PHE A 23 -3.46 -5.63 29.17
CA PHE A 23 -3.55 -6.70 30.15
C PHE A 23 -3.28 -6.17 31.55
N GLN A 24 -3.80 -6.85 32.57
CA GLN A 24 -3.61 -6.46 33.98
C GLN A 24 -2.15 -6.49 34.44
N ASN A 25 -1.31 -7.27 33.76
CA ASN A 25 0.13 -7.34 34.02
C ASN A 25 0.94 -6.22 33.33
N GLY A 26 0.28 -5.23 32.72
CA GLY A 26 0.92 -4.08 32.07
C GLY A 26 1.27 -4.27 30.60
N GLY A 27 1.15 -5.48 30.04
CA GLY A 27 1.38 -5.72 28.62
C GLY A 27 0.24 -5.18 27.74
N LYS A 28 0.53 -4.89 26.47
CA LYS A 28 -0.49 -4.58 25.45
C LYS A 28 -0.49 -5.60 24.32
N VAL A 29 -1.64 -5.78 23.69
CA VAL A 29 -1.79 -6.50 22.42
C VAL A 29 -2.52 -5.63 21.41
N ALA A 30 -2.07 -5.65 20.16
CA ALA A 30 -2.81 -5.10 19.03
C ALA A 30 -3.36 -6.23 18.16
N ASN A 31 -4.65 -6.17 17.87
CA ASN A 31 -5.34 -7.09 16.96
C ASN A 31 -5.67 -6.35 15.66
N LEU A 32 -5.20 -6.90 14.54
CA LEU A 32 -5.44 -6.36 13.20
C LEU A 32 -6.22 -7.35 12.35
N ARG A 33 -7.03 -6.80 11.43
CA ARG A 33 -7.68 -7.56 10.36
C ARG A 33 -7.15 -7.07 9.03
N VAL A 34 -6.38 -7.91 8.32
CA VAL A 34 -5.67 -7.53 7.10
C VAL A 34 -6.26 -8.27 5.89
N ALA A 35 -6.64 -7.52 4.87
CA ALA A 35 -7.10 -8.05 3.59
C ALA A 35 -5.93 -8.18 2.61
N THR A 36 -5.87 -9.31 1.90
CA THR A 36 -5.05 -9.49 0.70
C THR A 36 -5.94 -9.94 -0.45
N THR A 37 -5.75 -9.38 -1.63
CA THR A 37 -6.64 -9.60 -2.77
C THR A 37 -5.87 -10.14 -3.95
N GLU A 38 -6.36 -11.24 -4.52
CA GLU A 38 -5.87 -11.83 -5.76
C GLU A 38 -6.88 -11.54 -6.89
N THR A 39 -6.37 -11.21 -8.07
CA THR A 39 -7.17 -11.01 -9.29
C THR A 39 -6.65 -11.95 -10.37
N TRP A 40 -7.54 -12.67 -11.04
CA TRP A 40 -7.19 -13.52 -12.18
C TRP A 40 -8.30 -13.49 -13.24
N LYS A 41 -7.98 -13.98 -14.44
CA LYS A 41 -8.96 -14.19 -15.51
C LYS A 41 -9.41 -15.65 -15.49
N ASP A 42 -10.72 -15.88 -15.42
CA ASP A 42 -11.29 -17.23 -15.51
C ASP A 42 -11.03 -17.83 -16.89
N ARG A 43 -10.56 -19.07 -16.93
CA ARG A 43 -10.17 -19.73 -18.19
C ARG A 43 -11.37 -20.19 -19.01
N ASN A 44 -12.52 -20.44 -18.39
CA ASN A 44 -13.72 -20.94 -19.05
C ASN A 44 -14.60 -19.80 -19.53
N THR A 45 -14.78 -18.77 -18.71
CA THR A 45 -15.67 -17.63 -19.03
C THR A 45 -14.93 -16.45 -19.64
N GLY A 46 -13.62 -16.34 -19.43
CA GLY A 46 -12.83 -15.18 -19.84
C GLY A 46 -13.06 -13.93 -18.99
N GLU A 47 -13.86 -14.02 -17.93
CA GLU A 47 -14.17 -12.90 -17.04
C GLU A 47 -13.06 -12.66 -16.02
N ARG A 48 -12.93 -11.42 -15.56
CA ARG A 48 -12.02 -11.06 -14.46
C ARG A 48 -12.68 -11.42 -13.13
N GLN A 49 -12.03 -12.27 -12.34
CA GLN A 49 -12.43 -12.64 -10.99
C GLN A 49 -11.48 -12.05 -9.94
N GLU A 50 -12.01 -11.89 -8.73
CA GLU A 50 -11.29 -11.37 -7.57
C GLU A 50 -11.62 -12.22 -6.34
N ARG A 51 -10.61 -12.51 -5.51
CA ARG A 51 -10.77 -13.15 -4.20
C ARG A 51 -9.98 -12.38 -3.17
N THR A 52 -10.67 -12.03 -2.08
CA THR A 52 -10.06 -11.37 -0.92
C THR A 52 -9.98 -12.34 0.24
N GLU A 53 -8.77 -12.56 0.74
CA GLU A 53 -8.47 -13.33 1.94
C GLU A 53 -8.26 -12.41 3.12
N TRP A 54 -8.70 -12.87 4.30
CA TRP A 54 -8.71 -12.07 5.51
C TRP A 54 -7.92 -12.71 6.64
N HIS A 55 -6.89 -12.00 7.08
CA HIS A 55 -5.90 -12.47 8.04
C HIS A 55 -6.12 -11.82 9.39
N SER A 56 -6.17 -12.64 10.44
CA SER A 56 -6.14 -12.14 11.81
C SER A 56 -4.69 -12.08 12.28
N VAL A 57 -4.25 -10.89 12.70
CA VAL A 57 -2.88 -10.65 13.18
C VAL A 57 -2.92 -10.21 14.65
N ALA A 58 -2.10 -10.84 15.49
CA ALA A 58 -1.96 -10.51 16.89
C ALA A 58 -0.51 -10.09 17.21
N ILE A 59 -0.34 -8.85 17.64
CA ILE A 59 0.95 -8.23 17.89
C ILE A 59 1.12 -8.04 19.39
N PHE A 60 2.12 -8.72 19.96
CA PHE A 60 2.45 -8.66 21.38
C PHE A 60 3.76 -7.91 21.64
N SER A 61 4.51 -7.55 20.59
CA SER A 61 5.71 -6.72 20.72
C SER A 61 5.31 -5.28 21.06
N GLU A 62 5.66 -4.81 22.26
CA GLU A 62 5.26 -3.50 22.77
C GLU A 62 5.65 -2.35 21.84
N GLY A 63 6.85 -2.42 21.27
CA GLY A 63 7.33 -1.42 20.30
C GLY A 63 6.43 -1.34 19.07
N LEU A 64 6.02 -2.49 18.52
CA LEU A 64 5.12 -2.54 17.37
C LEU A 64 3.70 -2.14 17.75
N VAL A 65 3.22 -2.50 18.94
CA VAL A 65 1.89 -2.07 19.41
C VAL A 65 1.82 -0.54 19.49
N ASN A 66 2.86 0.13 20.00
CA ASN A 66 2.90 1.59 20.04
C ASN A 66 2.90 2.23 18.64
N VAL A 67 3.55 1.60 17.66
CA VAL A 67 3.52 2.06 16.27
C VAL A 67 2.11 1.91 15.69
N VAL A 68 1.50 0.74 15.91
CA VAL A 68 0.13 0.44 15.45
C VAL A 68 -0.86 1.43 16.04
N GLU A 69 -0.83 1.65 17.35
CA GLU A 69 -1.73 2.54 18.08
C GLU A 69 -1.63 4.01 17.60
N ARG A 70 -0.44 4.45 17.21
CA ARG A 70 -0.20 5.86 16.82
C ARG A 70 -0.47 6.16 15.36
N TYR A 71 -0.23 5.19 14.47
CA TYR A 71 -0.11 5.48 13.04
C TYR A 71 -1.05 4.67 12.14
N LEU A 72 -1.52 3.50 12.59
CA LEU A 72 -2.38 2.67 11.76
C LEU A 72 -3.86 2.99 11.98
N LYS A 73 -4.61 2.96 10.89
CA LYS A 73 -6.06 3.09 10.85
C LYS A 73 -6.64 2.18 9.78
N LYS A 74 -7.96 2.08 9.71
CA LYS A 74 -8.65 1.41 8.61
C LYS A 74 -8.12 1.92 7.27
N GLY A 75 -7.82 0.98 6.38
CA GLY A 75 -7.29 1.25 5.05
C GLY A 75 -5.76 1.33 4.99
N SER A 76 -5.05 1.44 6.12
CA SER A 76 -3.58 1.52 6.09
C SER A 76 -2.95 0.30 5.43
N LYS A 77 -1.98 0.54 4.54
CA LYS A 77 -1.21 -0.51 3.87
C LYS A 77 0.00 -0.88 4.72
N VAL A 78 0.17 -2.17 4.96
CA VAL A 78 1.22 -2.70 5.84
C VAL A 78 1.88 -3.92 5.24
N TYR A 79 3.19 -4.03 5.47
CA TYR A 79 3.93 -5.28 5.43
C TYR A 79 4.00 -5.86 6.84
N ILE A 80 3.76 -7.17 6.96
CA ILE A 80 3.78 -7.91 8.22
C ILE A 80 4.60 -9.18 8.03
N GLU A 81 5.58 -9.40 8.89
CA GLU A 81 6.26 -10.69 9.07
C GLU A 81 5.97 -11.24 10.47
N GLY A 82 5.53 -12.51 10.54
CA GLY A 82 5.24 -13.18 11.80
C GLY A 82 5.23 -14.70 11.66
N LYS A 83 4.57 -15.38 12.60
CA LYS A 83 4.46 -16.86 12.62
C LYS A 83 3.00 -17.28 12.71
N LEU A 84 2.60 -18.36 12.04
CA LEU A 84 1.27 -18.94 12.26
C LEU A 84 1.21 -19.58 13.64
N GLN A 85 0.15 -19.27 14.39
CA GLN A 85 -0.19 -19.95 15.62
C GLN A 85 -1.68 -20.27 15.64
N THR A 86 -2.00 -21.53 15.93
CA THR A 86 -3.37 -21.95 16.17
C THR A 86 -3.57 -22.14 17.66
N ARG A 87 -4.53 -21.41 18.23
CA ARG A 87 -4.93 -21.58 19.63
C ARG A 87 -6.26 -22.30 19.73
N LYS A 88 -6.36 -23.15 20.73
CA LYS A 88 -7.59 -23.82 21.16
C LYS A 88 -8.26 -22.98 22.24
N TRP A 89 -9.57 -22.80 22.15
CA TRP A 89 -10.39 -22.14 23.18
C TRP A 89 -11.76 -22.80 23.24
N GLN A 90 -12.48 -22.64 24.35
CA GLN A 90 -13.83 -23.19 24.50
C GLN A 90 -14.87 -22.09 24.33
N ASP A 91 -15.92 -22.37 23.56
CA ASP A 91 -17.07 -21.49 23.46
C ASP A 91 -17.96 -21.55 24.72
N GLN A 92 -19.01 -20.73 24.75
CA GLN A 92 -19.94 -20.68 25.89
C GLN A 92 -20.69 -22.00 26.11
N SER A 93 -20.75 -22.87 25.11
CA SER A 93 -21.38 -24.19 25.19
C SER A 93 -20.38 -25.28 25.58
N GLY A 94 -19.11 -24.92 25.84
CA GLY A 94 -18.04 -25.84 26.23
C GLY A 94 -17.39 -26.57 25.05
N ASN A 95 -17.72 -26.24 23.81
CA ASN A 95 -17.14 -26.91 22.64
C ASN A 95 -15.75 -26.34 22.33
N ASP A 96 -14.85 -27.23 21.93
CA ASP A 96 -13.51 -26.86 21.48
C ASP A 96 -13.56 -26.12 20.13
N ARG A 97 -12.97 -24.93 20.10
CA ARG A 97 -12.82 -24.08 18.91
C ARG A 97 -11.34 -23.79 18.67
N TYR A 98 -11.00 -23.60 17.41
CA TYR A 98 -9.64 -23.28 16.97
C TYR A 98 -9.62 -21.95 16.24
N SER A 99 -8.59 -21.16 16.48
CA SER A 99 -8.35 -19.92 15.76
C SER A 99 -6.89 -19.84 15.38
N THR A 100 -6.64 -19.68 14.08
CA THR A 100 -5.32 -19.52 13.51
C THR A 100 -5.05 -18.04 13.28
N GLU A 101 -3.95 -17.54 13.82
CA GLU A 101 -3.56 -16.14 13.80
C GLU A 101 -2.10 -16.01 13.34
N VAL A 102 -1.77 -14.89 12.69
CA VAL A 102 -0.39 -14.49 12.45
C VAL A 102 0.08 -13.73 13.67
N VAL A 103 1.11 -14.24 14.35
CA VAL A 103 1.54 -13.73 15.65
C VAL A 103 2.92 -13.10 15.57
N LEU A 104 3.04 -11.88 16.10
CA LEU A 104 4.28 -11.14 16.23
C LEU A 104 4.65 -11.06 17.71
N ARG A 105 5.72 -11.76 18.10
CA ARG A 105 6.25 -11.80 19.48
C ARG A 105 7.75 -11.55 19.46
N GLY A 106 8.23 -10.80 20.46
CA GLY A 106 9.66 -10.51 20.62
C GLY A 106 10.27 -9.80 19.40
N PHE A 107 11.49 -10.19 19.04
CA PHE A 107 12.27 -9.60 17.96
C PHE A 107 12.03 -10.25 16.59
N ASP A 108 11.30 -11.36 16.52
CA ASP A 108 11.08 -12.13 15.28
C ASP A 108 9.91 -11.57 14.42
N GLY A 109 9.22 -10.54 14.91
CA GLY A 109 8.08 -9.94 14.22
C GLY A 109 8.44 -8.59 13.60
N THR A 110 8.02 -8.38 12.36
CA THR A 110 8.23 -7.11 11.64
C THR A 110 6.90 -6.53 11.21
N LEU A 111 6.74 -5.22 11.40
CA LEU A 111 5.65 -4.46 10.79
C LEU A 111 6.24 -3.22 10.13
N THR A 112 5.85 -2.97 8.89
CA THR A 112 6.27 -1.78 8.14
C THR A 112 5.04 -1.13 7.52
N MET A 113 4.86 0.17 7.79
CA MET A 113 3.87 0.98 7.12
C MET A 113 4.32 1.23 5.69
N LEU A 114 3.45 0.94 4.73
CA LEU A 114 3.71 1.14 3.31
C LEU A 114 2.88 2.30 2.73
N ASP A 115 2.07 2.95 3.57
CA ASP A 115 1.44 4.21 3.21
C ASP A 115 2.54 5.25 3.00
N GLY A 116 2.52 5.95 1.87
CA GLY A 116 3.43 7.06 1.62
C GLY A 116 3.33 8.10 2.73
N ALA A 117 4.47 8.64 3.17
CA ALA A 117 4.52 9.69 4.18
C ALA A 117 3.58 10.82 3.77
N GLY A 118 2.44 10.93 4.48
CA GLY A 118 1.39 11.92 4.30
C GLY A 118 1.47 12.72 3.02
N GLY A 119 0.99 12.15 1.91
CA GLY A 119 0.42 12.98 0.86
C GLY A 119 -0.72 13.75 1.50
N GLY A 120 -0.41 14.93 2.03
CA GLY A 120 -1.37 15.85 2.61
C GLY A 120 -2.44 16.07 1.57
N GLY A 121 -3.55 15.36 1.74
CA GLY A 121 -4.71 15.47 0.89
C GLY A 121 -5.17 16.90 0.97
N GLY A 122 -4.85 17.66 -0.08
CA GLY A 122 -5.45 18.93 -0.40
C GLY A 122 -6.96 18.76 -0.41
N GLY A 123 -7.58 19.20 0.68
CA GLY A 123 -9.02 19.33 0.80
C GLY A 123 -9.44 20.69 0.27
N GLY A 124 -9.85 20.70 -1.01
CA GLY A 124 -10.98 21.47 -1.51
C GLY A 124 -10.98 22.97 -1.29
N GLY A 125 -10.57 23.71 -2.33
CA GLY A 125 -10.96 25.10 -2.48
C GLY A 125 -12.48 25.25 -2.53
N GLN A 126 -13.01 26.11 -1.66
CA GLN A 126 -14.38 26.60 -1.74
C GLN A 126 -14.47 28.01 -1.15
N GLY A 127 -14.55 28.98 -2.07
CA GLY A 127 -15.59 30.00 -2.04
C GLY A 127 -15.41 31.20 -1.10
N GLY A 128 -15.28 32.39 -1.71
CA GLY A 128 -15.92 33.60 -1.20
C GLY A 128 -14.97 34.74 -0.83
N GLY A 129 -14.85 35.73 -1.70
CA GLY A 129 -14.16 36.99 -1.38
C GLY A 129 -13.98 37.87 -2.61
N GLY A 130 -15.06 38.55 -3.01
CA GLY A 130 -15.07 39.42 -4.18
C GLY A 130 -14.28 40.71 -3.98
N TRP A 131 -13.81 41.26 -5.10
CA TRP A 131 -13.57 42.69 -5.27
C TRP A 131 -13.94 43.07 -6.70
N ASN A 132 -15.10 43.71 -6.80
CA ASN A 132 -15.48 44.55 -7.92
C ASN A 132 -14.57 45.78 -7.89
N GLN A 133 -13.75 45.97 -8.91
CA GLN A 133 -13.16 47.28 -9.18
C GLN A 133 -13.17 47.54 -10.68
N GLY A 134 -14.13 48.38 -11.08
CA GLY A 134 -14.21 48.96 -12.41
C GLY A 134 -13.19 50.09 -12.64
N GLY A 135 -13.11 50.48 -13.90
CA GLY A 135 -12.27 51.54 -14.46
C GLY A 135 -11.55 50.96 -15.68
N GLY A 136 -11.90 51.24 -16.93
CA GLY A 136 -12.25 52.52 -17.54
C GLY A 136 -11.07 52.98 -18.39
N GLY A 137 -11.19 53.03 -19.72
CA GLY A 137 -10.15 53.65 -20.57
C GLY A 137 -10.14 53.18 -22.03
N SER A 138 -10.65 54.04 -22.91
CA SER A 138 -10.54 54.01 -24.38
C SER A 138 -9.11 54.00 -24.91
N GLY A 139 -8.90 53.47 -26.13
CA GLY A 139 -7.74 53.83 -26.96
C GLY A 139 -7.46 52.80 -28.05
N GLY A 140 -7.63 53.17 -29.32
CA GLY A 140 -7.58 52.24 -30.45
C GLY A 140 -6.24 52.15 -31.18
N GLY A 141 -6.29 51.44 -32.31
CA GLY A 141 -5.42 51.67 -33.48
C GLY A 141 -4.27 50.68 -33.69
N GLY A 142 -4.21 50.16 -34.93
CA GLY A 142 -2.93 49.98 -35.64
C GLY A 142 -2.37 48.56 -35.71
N GLY A 143 -2.45 47.95 -36.88
CA GLY A 143 -1.75 46.71 -37.21
C GLY A 143 -0.23 46.88 -37.30
N GLY A 144 0.48 45.74 -37.34
CA GLY A 144 1.93 45.70 -37.53
C GLY A 144 2.44 44.27 -37.60
N ASN A 145 2.60 43.77 -38.81
CA ASN A 145 3.19 42.50 -39.16
C ASN A 145 4.72 42.71 -39.27
N TRP A 146 5.52 42.02 -38.46
CA TRP A 146 6.97 41.97 -38.65
C TRP A 146 7.48 40.52 -38.52
N ARG A 147 7.99 40.04 -39.66
CA ARG A 147 8.89 38.90 -39.78
C ARG A 147 10.30 39.38 -39.50
N ASP A 148 11.03 38.63 -38.69
CA ASP A 148 12.50 38.56 -38.61
C ASP A 148 12.80 37.25 -37.86
N GLY A 149 13.66 36.31 -38.24
CA GLY A 149 14.80 36.37 -39.13
C GLY A 149 15.99 35.73 -38.41
N GLY A 150 16.29 34.45 -38.70
CA GLY A 150 17.69 34.01 -38.77
C GLY A 150 18.28 33.01 -37.74
N SER A 151 18.87 31.94 -38.31
CA SER A 151 20.01 31.11 -37.85
C SER A 151 19.76 30.09 -36.72
N GLY A 152 20.27 28.85 -36.71
CA GLY A 152 21.10 28.00 -37.59
C GLY A 152 20.72 26.52 -37.25
N GLY A 153 21.10 25.45 -37.95
CA GLY A 153 22.32 25.14 -38.69
C GLY A 153 23.09 24.02 -37.95
N GLY A 154 23.04 22.78 -38.46
CA GLY A 154 23.89 21.62 -38.07
C GLY A 154 23.10 20.48 -37.38
N SER A 155 22.72 19.37 -38.00
CA SER A 155 23.45 18.33 -38.76
C SER A 155 24.38 17.47 -37.88
N GLY A 156 24.05 16.18 -37.75
CA GLY A 156 24.85 15.16 -37.06
C GLY A 156 24.09 13.85 -36.90
N GLY A 157 24.09 13.02 -37.94
CA GLY A 157 23.52 11.67 -37.92
C GLY A 157 24.45 10.64 -37.27
N GLY A 158 23.86 9.54 -36.80
CA GLY A 158 24.56 8.35 -36.31
C GLY A 158 23.62 7.14 -36.24
N GLN A 159 23.78 6.23 -37.20
CA GLN A 159 23.13 4.93 -37.31
C GLN A 159 23.61 3.92 -36.25
N GLY A 160 22.73 2.98 -35.89
CA GLY A 160 23.14 1.61 -35.60
C GLY A 160 22.45 0.95 -34.40
N GLY A 161 21.79 -0.19 -34.64
CA GLY A 161 21.57 -1.22 -33.62
C GLY A 161 20.12 -1.67 -33.44
N GLY A 162 19.64 -2.54 -34.33
CA GLY A 162 18.45 -3.34 -34.11
C GLY A 162 18.80 -4.76 -33.65
N SER A 163 17.87 -5.32 -32.86
CA SER A 163 17.56 -6.76 -32.65
C SER A 163 18.52 -7.62 -31.82
N ASN A 164 18.04 -8.06 -30.64
CA ASN A 164 17.90 -9.46 -30.21
C ASN A 164 17.73 -9.52 -28.67
N TYR A 165 16.50 -9.71 -28.20
CA TYR A 165 16.19 -10.13 -26.82
C TYR A 165 15.55 -11.54 -26.79
N ASP A 166 15.73 -12.32 -27.86
CA ASP A 166 15.15 -13.67 -28.01
C ASP A 166 16.00 -14.80 -27.39
N ASP A 167 17.11 -14.48 -26.70
CA ASP A 167 18.07 -15.49 -26.19
C ASP A 167 17.98 -15.73 -24.66
N LEU A 168 16.89 -15.35 -23.99
CA LEU A 168 16.74 -15.52 -22.53
C LEU A 168 15.77 -16.63 -22.09
N ASP A 169 15.26 -17.43 -23.03
CA ASP A 169 14.19 -18.41 -22.77
C ASP A 169 14.67 -19.88 -22.63
N ASP A 170 15.97 -20.17 -22.63
CA ASP A 170 16.44 -21.55 -22.90
C ASP A 170 17.49 -22.13 -21.93
N ASP A 171 17.49 -21.77 -20.63
CA ASP A 171 18.37 -22.45 -19.64
C ASP A 171 17.86 -22.40 -18.18
N ILE A 172 16.72 -23.05 -17.91
CA ILE A 172 16.33 -23.42 -16.53
C ILE A 172 16.40 -24.96 -16.38
N PRO A 173 17.46 -25.53 -15.81
CA PRO A 173 17.55 -26.96 -15.58
C PRO A 173 16.64 -27.40 -14.41
N PHE A 174 15.99 -28.56 -14.60
CA PHE A 174 15.04 -29.24 -13.70
C PHE A 174 15.64 -29.70 -12.37
#